data_AF-A0A9E5E7V5-F1
#
_entry.id   AF-A0A9E5E7V5-F1
#
_cell.length_a   1.000
_cell.length_b   1.000
_cell.length_c   1.000
_cell.angle_alpha   90.00
_cell.angle_beta   90.00
_cell.angle_gamma   90.00
#
_symmetry.space_group_name_H-M   'P 1'
#
loop_
_entity.id
_entity.type
_entity.pdbx_description
1 polymer ?
#
loop_
_entity_poly.entity_id
_entity_poly.type
_entity_poly.pdbx_seq_one_letter_code
_entity_poly.pdbx_strand_id
1 'polypeptide(L)'
;MSTCRGARRVPRRCSRASSFCSSASRTRTWLRVGAAKERFRWPQPRKPSEKGNPLSSLAEITAVLGDAVEESFEKGPEGNVDTWVRVKTSAWREVAETLREKLGYDYFCFLSAIDWMPSPYGRGEEDPTAEREPIDPTIRQGYAGGSTRMQVFARLVNHRTHHGLTLKADVPDDAMTIDSWVGVFAGANWHERETHEMFGINFAGHPDLRNMYLPTDFDRRRAPARRWR
;
A
#
# COMPACT_ATOMS: atom_id res chain seq x y z
N MET A 1 53.43 6.80 -27.05
CA MET A 1 52.99 7.98 -27.83
C MET A 1 52.49 7.51 -29.19
N SER A 2 51.19 7.60 -29.47
CA SER A 2 50.64 7.87 -30.80
C SER A 2 49.14 8.14 -30.67
N THR A 3 48.77 9.40 -30.86
CA THR A 3 47.40 9.94 -30.82
C THR A 3 46.91 10.17 -32.25
N CYS A 4 45.68 9.74 -32.56
CA CYS A 4 45.04 9.94 -33.87
C CYS A 4 44.56 11.38 -34.09
N ARG A 5 44.88 11.90 -35.30
CA ARG A 5 44.49 13.19 -35.92
C ARG A 5 43.00 13.13 -36.33
N GLY A 6 42.18 14.17 -36.34
CA GLY A 6 42.40 15.58 -36.68
C GLY A 6 41.56 15.92 -37.92
N ALA A 7 40.28 16.26 -37.71
CA ALA A 7 39.30 16.59 -38.75
C ALA A 7 39.57 17.96 -39.40
N ARG A 8 39.47 18.05 -40.74
CA ARG A 8 39.56 19.30 -41.52
C ARG A 8 38.18 19.75 -42.01
N ARG A 9 38.04 21.07 -42.05
CA ARG A 9 36.79 21.85 -42.16
C ARG A 9 36.81 22.69 -43.46
N VAL A 10 35.64 23.26 -43.77
CA VAL A 10 35.32 24.44 -44.61
C VAL A 10 35.31 24.30 -46.16
N PRO A 11 34.72 25.24 -46.94
CA PRO A 11 33.51 26.09 -46.79
C PRO A 11 32.61 26.07 -48.07
N ARG A 12 31.41 26.69 -48.03
CA ARG A 12 31.09 27.96 -48.76
C ARG A 12 29.59 28.28 -48.75
N ARG A 13 29.32 29.57 -48.52
CA ARG A 13 28.01 30.25 -48.52
C ARG A 13 28.12 31.45 -49.46
N CYS A 14 27.07 31.69 -50.25
CA CYS A 14 26.60 32.95 -50.90
C CYS A 14 25.87 32.54 -52.19
N SER A 15 24.75 33.13 -52.61
CA SER A 15 24.15 34.43 -52.31
C SER A 15 22.68 34.47 -52.75
N ARG A 16 21.89 35.29 -52.05
CA ARG A 16 20.62 35.98 -52.39
C ARG A 16 19.96 35.70 -53.75
N ALA A 17 18.64 35.50 -53.74
CA ALA A 17 17.66 36.51 -54.16
C ALA A 17 16.22 36.06 -53.88
N SER A 18 15.42 37.03 -53.46
CA SER A 18 13.97 37.01 -53.24
C SER A 18 13.16 36.75 -54.51
N SER A 19 12.04 36.04 -54.39
CA SER A 19 10.75 36.52 -54.93
C SER A 19 9.60 35.56 -54.60
N PHE A 20 8.54 36.17 -54.10
CA PHE A 20 7.23 35.67 -53.78
C PHE A 20 6.39 35.52 -55.07
N CYS A 21 5.72 34.40 -55.30
CA CYS A 21 4.47 34.27 -56.09
C CYS A 21 4.07 32.79 -56.14
N SER A 22 3.06 32.37 -55.37
CA SER A 22 1.63 32.35 -55.72
C SER A 22 1.21 31.14 -56.55
N SER A 23 0.31 30.37 -55.93
CA SER A 23 -0.79 29.60 -56.53
C SER A 23 -0.47 28.57 -57.62
N ALA A 24 -0.70 27.30 -57.30
CA ALA A 24 -1.74 26.50 -57.96
C ALA A 24 -1.94 25.18 -57.23
N SER A 25 -3.19 24.91 -56.88
CA SER A 25 -3.70 23.67 -56.32
C SER A 25 -3.45 22.48 -57.24
N ARG A 26 -2.89 21.40 -56.69
CA ARG A 26 -3.15 20.04 -57.17
C ARG A 26 -3.36 19.13 -55.97
N THR A 27 -4.56 18.56 -55.95
CA THR A 27 -5.11 17.59 -55.03
C THR A 27 -4.17 16.40 -54.85
N ARG A 28 -3.65 16.21 -53.63
CA ARG A 28 -3.15 14.91 -53.18
C ARG A 28 -4.33 14.15 -52.61
N THR A 29 -4.74 13.11 -53.33
CA THR A 29 -5.63 12.07 -52.84
C THR A 29 -4.99 11.44 -51.60
N TRP A 30 -5.56 11.70 -50.43
CA TRP A 30 -5.22 10.98 -49.21
C TRP A 30 -5.92 9.63 -49.26
N LEU A 31 -5.16 8.55 -49.40
CA LEU A 31 -5.62 7.22 -49.05
C LEU A 31 -6.08 7.27 -47.58
N ARG A 32 -7.39 7.18 -47.35
CA ARG A 32 -7.95 6.94 -46.03
C ARG A 32 -7.55 5.53 -45.60
N VAL A 33 -6.45 5.41 -44.86
CA VAL A 33 -6.26 4.26 -43.97
C VAL A 33 -7.21 4.48 -42.80
N GLY A 34 -8.34 3.78 -42.82
CA GLY A 34 -9.27 3.75 -41.70
C GLY A 34 -8.57 3.13 -40.50
N ALA A 35 -8.03 3.96 -39.61
CA ALA A 35 -7.56 3.53 -38.31
C ALA A 35 -8.79 3.17 -37.46
N ALA A 36 -9.14 1.90 -37.41
CA ALA A 36 -10.06 1.38 -36.42
C ALA A 36 -9.43 1.62 -35.04
N LYS A 37 -9.98 2.59 -34.28
CA LYS A 37 -9.71 2.74 -32.85
C LYS A 37 -10.34 1.57 -32.13
N GLU A 38 -9.66 0.43 -32.07
CA GLU A 38 -9.99 -0.58 -31.08
C GLU A 38 -9.72 0.03 -29.71
N ARG A 39 -10.79 0.43 -29.04
CA ARG A 39 -10.76 0.88 -27.66
C ARG A 39 -10.31 -0.32 -26.84
N PHE A 40 -9.14 -0.21 -26.21
CA PHE A 40 -8.66 -1.15 -25.21
C PHE A 40 -9.76 -1.35 -24.17
N ARG A 41 -10.41 -2.51 -24.23
CA ARG A 41 -11.51 -2.86 -23.33
C ARG A 41 -10.89 -3.55 -22.14
N TRP A 42 -10.95 -2.89 -20.99
CA TRP A 42 -10.54 -3.51 -19.73
C TRP A 42 -11.29 -4.85 -19.57
N PRO A 43 -10.57 -5.95 -19.29
CA PRO A 43 -11.21 -7.22 -18.99
C PRO A 43 -12.15 -7.01 -17.81
N GLN A 44 -13.39 -7.49 -17.93
CA GLN A 44 -14.38 -7.36 -16.87
C GLN A 44 -13.88 -8.13 -15.64
N PRO A 45 -14.12 -7.64 -14.42
CA PRO A 45 -13.82 -8.40 -13.21
C PRO A 45 -14.47 -9.79 -13.34
N ARG A 46 -13.70 -10.85 -13.05
CA ARG A 46 -14.22 -12.21 -13.08
C ARG A 46 -15.45 -12.26 -12.18
N LYS A 47 -16.55 -12.81 -12.71
CA LYS A 47 -17.74 -13.09 -11.90
C LYS A 47 -17.31 -14.00 -10.73
N PRO A 48 -17.82 -13.77 -9.52
CA PRO A 48 -17.62 -14.71 -8.42
C PRO A 48 -18.00 -16.12 -8.88
N SER A 49 -17.23 -17.14 -8.47
CA SER A 49 -17.58 -18.51 -8.81
C SER A 49 -18.96 -18.84 -8.23
N GLU A 50 -19.88 -19.35 -9.08
CA GLU A 50 -21.27 -19.72 -8.69
C GLU A 50 -21.33 -20.81 -7.60
N LYS A 51 -20.20 -21.45 -7.32
CA LYS A 51 -19.98 -22.22 -6.10
C LYS A 51 -18.96 -21.45 -5.30
N GLY A 52 -19.33 -20.93 -4.13
CA GLY A 52 -18.38 -20.40 -3.17
C GLY A 52 -17.26 -21.42 -2.99
N ASN A 53 -16.05 -21.06 -3.38
CA ASN A 53 -14.92 -21.97 -3.24
C ASN A 53 -14.74 -22.20 -1.73
N PRO A 54 -14.79 -23.45 -1.22
CA PRO A 54 -14.91 -23.69 0.22
C PRO A 54 -13.71 -23.26 1.07
N LEU A 55 -12.61 -22.79 0.47
CA LEU A 55 -11.31 -22.58 1.12
C LEU A 55 -11.03 -21.13 1.56
N SER A 56 -12.05 -20.30 1.80
CA SER A 56 -11.85 -18.89 2.19
C SER A 56 -13.03 -18.30 2.97
N SER A 57 -13.75 -19.12 3.74
CA SER A 57 -14.79 -18.59 4.63
C SER A 57 -14.15 -18.07 5.90
N LEU A 58 -14.66 -16.96 6.46
CA LEU A 58 -14.18 -16.47 7.76
C LEU A 58 -14.24 -17.55 8.85
N ALA A 59 -15.25 -18.43 8.81
CA ALA A 59 -15.39 -19.52 9.76
C ALA A 59 -14.22 -20.52 9.75
N GLU A 60 -13.66 -20.83 8.58
CA GLU A 60 -12.49 -21.70 8.48
C GLU A 60 -11.24 -20.99 9.00
N ILE A 61 -11.07 -19.70 8.66
CA ILE A 61 -9.95 -18.89 9.14
C ILE A 61 -9.99 -18.82 10.67
N THR A 62 -11.13 -18.50 11.28
CA THR A 62 -11.24 -18.42 12.73
C THR A 62 -11.10 -19.79 13.40
N ALA A 63 -11.58 -20.87 12.78
CA ALA A 63 -11.39 -22.22 13.30
C ALA A 63 -9.90 -22.64 13.33
N VAL A 64 -9.14 -22.27 12.30
CA VAL A 64 -7.70 -22.60 12.21
C VAL A 64 -6.87 -21.72 13.14
N LEU A 65 -7.21 -20.44 13.27
CA LEU A 65 -6.52 -19.51 14.16
C LEU A 65 -6.90 -19.70 15.64
N GLY A 66 -8.05 -20.30 15.92
CA GLY A 66 -8.47 -20.70 17.26
C GLY A 66 -8.52 -19.53 18.24
N ASP A 67 -7.85 -19.69 19.38
CA ASP A 67 -7.84 -18.72 20.48
C ASP A 67 -6.97 -17.49 20.19
N ALA A 68 -6.24 -17.46 19.07
CA ALA A 68 -5.52 -16.27 18.63
C ALA A 68 -6.47 -15.15 18.17
N VAL A 69 -7.70 -15.48 17.76
CA VAL A 69 -8.69 -14.50 17.26
C VAL A 69 -9.39 -13.80 18.42
N GLU A 70 -9.40 -12.47 18.38
CA GLU A 70 -10.14 -11.63 19.33
C GLU A 70 -11.46 -11.15 18.75
N GLU A 71 -11.49 -10.81 17.46
CA GLU A 71 -12.69 -10.34 16.76
C GLU A 71 -12.57 -10.60 15.25
N SER A 72 -13.69 -10.76 14.57
CA SER A 72 -13.70 -10.94 13.12
C SER A 72 -14.86 -10.21 12.46
N PHE A 73 -14.64 -9.74 11.24
CA PHE A 73 -15.63 -8.97 10.51
C PHE A 73 -15.50 -9.22 9.00
N GLU A 74 -16.63 -9.35 8.32
CA GLU A 74 -16.69 -9.45 6.87
C GLU A 74 -17.40 -8.23 6.29
N LYS A 75 -16.82 -7.65 5.23
CA LYS A 75 -17.41 -6.53 4.50
C LYS A 75 -17.49 -6.83 3.01
N GLY A 76 -18.66 -6.69 2.43
CA GLY A 76 -18.82 -6.66 0.98
C GLY A 76 -19.97 -7.52 0.49
N PRO A 77 -20.30 -7.42 -0.81
CA PRO A 77 -21.28 -8.31 -1.43
C PRO A 77 -20.73 -9.74 -1.51
N GLU A 78 -21.64 -10.71 -1.56
CA GLU A 78 -21.30 -12.13 -1.79
C GLU A 78 -20.37 -12.27 -3.00
N GLY A 79 -19.23 -12.93 -2.80
CA GLY A 79 -18.23 -13.15 -3.85
C GLY A 79 -17.13 -12.08 -3.98
N ASN A 80 -17.22 -10.96 -3.25
CA ASN A 80 -16.13 -10.00 -3.07
C ASN A 80 -16.11 -9.50 -1.63
N VAL A 81 -15.87 -10.44 -0.72
CA VAL A 81 -15.86 -10.20 0.72
C VAL A 81 -14.44 -9.85 1.15
N ASP A 82 -14.29 -8.69 1.78
CA ASP A 82 -13.08 -8.27 2.46
C ASP A 82 -13.16 -8.74 3.92
N THR A 83 -12.29 -9.66 4.31
CA THR A 83 -12.30 -10.26 5.63
C THR A 83 -11.30 -9.55 6.54
N TRP A 84 -11.74 -9.20 7.74
CA TRP A 84 -10.95 -8.54 8.77
C TRP A 84 -10.90 -9.43 10.00
N VAL A 85 -9.71 -9.71 10.51
CA VAL A 85 -9.52 -10.51 11.72
C VAL A 85 -8.58 -9.78 12.65
N ARG A 86 -9.03 -9.51 13.88
CA ARG A 86 -8.18 -9.01 14.95
C ARG A 86 -7.66 -10.18 15.76
N VAL A 87 -6.36 -10.21 15.99
CA VAL A 87 -5.66 -11.28 16.70
C VAL A 87 -4.88 -10.74 17.88
N LYS A 88 -4.61 -11.63 18.85
CA LYS A 88 -3.72 -11.35 19.98
C LYS A 88 -2.33 -11.01 19.47
N THR A 89 -1.74 -9.96 20.04
CA THR A 89 -0.39 -9.49 19.70
C THR A 89 0.69 -10.55 19.96
N SER A 90 0.51 -11.38 20.99
CA SER A 90 1.41 -12.51 21.29
C SER A 90 1.37 -13.63 20.25
N ALA A 91 0.28 -13.74 19.48
CA ALA A 91 0.11 -14.75 18.44
C ALA A 91 0.42 -14.21 17.04
N TRP A 92 0.82 -12.93 16.91
CA TRP A 92 0.93 -12.22 15.64
C TRP A 92 1.79 -12.94 14.60
N ARG A 93 2.97 -13.44 14.99
CA ARG A 93 3.87 -14.16 14.10
C ARG A 93 3.37 -15.58 13.78
N GLU A 94 2.88 -16.30 14.78
CA GLU A 94 2.33 -17.65 14.61
C GLU A 94 1.12 -17.66 13.65
N VAL A 95 0.27 -16.64 13.76
CA VAL A 95 -0.87 -16.43 12.84
C VAL A 95 -0.37 -16.29 11.41
N ALA A 96 0.66 -15.48 11.16
CA ALA A 96 1.21 -15.30 9.81
C ALA A 96 1.79 -16.59 9.22
N GLU A 97 2.53 -17.35 10.04
CA GLU A 97 3.08 -18.66 9.66
C GLU A 97 1.94 -19.63 9.32
N THR A 98 0.93 -19.71 10.19
CA THR A 98 -0.24 -20.57 10.01
C THR A 98 -1.03 -20.22 8.75
N LEU A 99 -1.28 -18.94 8.50
CA LEU A 99 -2.00 -18.50 7.30
C LEU A 99 -1.24 -18.83 6.01
N ARG A 100 0.08 -18.64 6.01
CA ARG A 100 0.93 -18.96 4.87
C ARG A 100 1.00 -20.46 4.62
N GLU A 101 1.25 -21.24 5.66
CA GLU A 101 1.54 -22.67 5.56
C GLU A 101 0.28 -23.54 5.43
N LYS A 102 -0.79 -23.22 6.18
CA LYS A 102 -2.00 -24.05 6.22
C LYS A 102 -3.11 -23.55 5.30
N LEU A 103 -3.26 -22.22 5.18
CA LEU A 103 -4.35 -21.61 4.41
C LEU A 103 -3.91 -21.01 3.06
N GLY A 104 -2.61 -21.05 2.75
CA GLY A 104 -2.09 -20.64 1.44
C GLY A 104 -2.12 -19.13 1.18
N TYR A 105 -2.11 -18.30 2.21
CA TYR A 105 -1.90 -16.86 2.09
C TYR A 105 -0.42 -16.56 1.86
N ASP A 106 0.00 -16.65 0.61
CA ASP A 106 1.40 -16.49 0.20
C ASP A 106 1.73 -15.14 -0.42
N TYR A 107 0.72 -14.32 -0.73
CA TYR A 107 0.91 -12.96 -1.20
C TYR A 107 0.75 -11.95 -0.06
N PHE A 108 1.86 -11.36 0.35
CA PHE A 108 1.90 -10.25 1.29
C PHE A 108 1.72 -8.92 0.54
N CYS A 109 0.69 -8.15 0.89
CA CYS A 109 0.43 -6.85 0.25
C CYS A 109 1.18 -5.71 0.93
N PHE A 110 0.92 -5.50 2.22
CA PHE A 110 1.51 -4.42 3.00
C PHE A 110 1.34 -4.70 4.49
N LEU A 111 2.15 -4.01 5.30
CA LEU A 111 2.01 -3.88 6.74
C LEU A 111 2.10 -2.39 7.09
N SER A 112 1.25 -1.93 8.00
CA SER A 112 1.29 -0.56 8.51
C SER A 112 0.70 -0.50 9.92
N ALA A 113 0.63 0.70 10.50
CA ALA A 113 -0.02 0.94 11.77
C ALA A 113 -1.04 2.09 11.69
N ILE A 114 -1.97 2.10 12.64
CA ILE A 114 -2.97 3.15 12.82
C ILE A 114 -2.83 3.72 14.22
N ASP A 115 -2.76 5.04 14.30
CA ASP A 115 -2.99 5.80 15.52
C ASP A 115 -4.46 6.22 15.55
N TRP A 116 -5.24 5.62 16.45
CA TRP A 116 -6.67 5.94 16.58
C TRP A 116 -6.95 7.17 17.42
N MET A 117 -5.92 7.83 17.98
CA MET A 117 -6.11 9.17 18.50
C MET A 117 -6.60 10.03 17.32
N PRO A 118 -7.65 10.88 17.47
CA PRO A 118 -8.17 11.79 16.40
C PRO A 118 -7.06 12.71 15.81
N SER A 119 -7.24 13.88 15.18
CA SER A 119 -6.10 14.82 14.92
C SER A 119 -6.21 16.11 15.74
N PRO A 120 -5.12 16.71 16.29
CA PRO A 120 -5.19 17.90 17.13
C PRO A 120 -5.16 19.13 16.25
N TYR A 121 -5.31 18.92 14.95
CA TYR A 121 -5.39 19.92 13.90
C TYR A 121 -6.64 19.66 13.05
N GLY A 122 -7.55 18.76 13.47
CA GLY A 122 -8.75 18.38 12.71
C GLY A 122 -8.45 17.52 11.47
N ARG A 123 -9.46 17.27 10.63
CA ARG A 123 -9.28 16.72 9.27
C ARG A 123 -8.87 17.89 8.36
N GLY A 124 -7.61 18.29 8.47
CA GLY A 124 -7.07 19.45 7.75
C GLY A 124 -6.87 19.18 6.27
N GLU A 125 -7.95 19.24 5.51
CA GLU A 125 -7.94 19.52 4.06
C GLU A 125 -9.04 20.51 3.64
N GLU A 126 -9.92 20.91 4.57
CA GLU A 126 -11.05 21.81 4.29
C GLU A 126 -10.79 23.18 4.92
N ASP A 127 -10.58 24.17 4.05
CA ASP A 127 -10.54 25.62 4.28
C ASP A 127 -9.72 26.14 5.49
N PRO A 128 -8.54 26.77 5.28
CA PRO A 128 -7.73 27.37 6.35
C PRO A 128 -8.40 28.54 7.07
N THR A 129 -9.56 29.02 6.62
CA THR A 129 -10.32 30.12 7.24
C THR A 129 -11.51 29.69 8.10
N ALA A 130 -11.87 28.40 8.10
CA ALA A 130 -12.98 27.91 8.90
C ALA A 130 -12.69 27.93 10.40
N GLU A 131 -13.69 28.33 11.21
CA GLU A 131 -13.62 28.21 12.66
C GLU A 131 -13.52 26.75 13.07
N ARG A 132 -12.65 26.48 14.04
CA ARG A 132 -12.28 25.13 14.39
C ARG A 132 -13.30 24.51 15.34
N GLU A 133 -14.08 23.57 14.82
CA GLU A 133 -15.03 22.79 15.61
C GLU A 133 -14.33 22.10 16.81
N PRO A 134 -14.98 22.07 18.00
CA PRO A 134 -14.45 21.38 19.16
C PRO A 134 -14.33 19.88 18.87
N ILE A 135 -13.12 19.34 19.08
CA ILE A 135 -12.80 17.95 18.75
C ILE A 135 -13.35 17.02 19.83
N ASP A 136 -14.13 16.02 19.42
CA ASP A 136 -14.42 14.84 20.24
C ASP A 136 -13.15 13.98 20.38
N PRO A 137 -12.55 13.86 21.57
CA PRO A 137 -11.33 13.07 21.79
C PRO A 137 -11.61 11.55 21.81
N THR A 138 -12.87 11.13 21.70
CA THR A 138 -13.26 9.73 21.77
C THR A 138 -12.63 8.91 20.65
N ILE A 139 -11.84 7.90 21.03
CA ILE A 139 -11.26 6.93 20.10
C ILE A 139 -12.38 6.05 19.56
N ARG A 140 -12.52 5.97 18.24
CA ARG A 140 -13.50 5.10 17.57
C ARG A 140 -12.77 4.19 16.59
N GLN A 141 -12.52 2.96 17.02
CA GLN A 141 -11.91 1.95 16.15
C GLN A 141 -12.89 1.50 15.07
N GLY A 142 -12.36 1.18 13.89
CA GLY A 142 -13.12 0.70 12.73
C GLY A 142 -13.43 -0.80 12.80
N TYR A 143 -13.28 -1.49 11.68
CA TYR A 143 -13.56 -2.93 11.57
C TYR A 143 -12.76 -3.77 12.55
N ALA A 144 -13.42 -4.81 13.08
CA ALA A 144 -12.94 -5.69 14.14
C ALA A 144 -12.53 -4.98 15.45
N GLY A 145 -12.87 -3.70 15.64
CA GLY A 145 -12.63 -2.97 16.88
C GLY A 145 -11.15 -2.81 17.25
N GLY A 146 -10.90 -2.50 18.52
CA GLY A 146 -9.59 -2.43 19.15
C GLY A 146 -9.66 -2.02 20.61
N SER A 147 -8.72 -2.50 21.41
CA SER A 147 -8.60 -2.17 22.83
C SER A 147 -7.57 -1.07 23.11
N THR A 148 -6.61 -0.88 22.20
CA THR A 148 -5.50 0.07 22.36
C THR A 148 -5.62 1.25 21.40
N ARG A 149 -4.77 2.25 21.63
CA ARG A 149 -4.66 3.43 20.75
C ARG A 149 -3.94 3.09 19.44
N MET A 150 -2.88 2.30 19.52
CA MET A 150 -2.07 1.88 18.37
C MET A 150 -2.46 0.49 17.92
N GLN A 151 -2.71 0.33 16.62
CA GLN A 151 -2.92 -0.98 16.02
C GLN A 151 -1.98 -1.19 14.84
N VAL A 152 -1.35 -2.36 14.77
CA VAL A 152 -0.66 -2.82 13.56
C VAL A 152 -1.64 -3.62 12.73
N PHE A 153 -1.56 -3.47 11.42
CA PHE A 153 -2.39 -4.23 10.50
C PHE A 153 -1.60 -4.60 9.25
N ALA A 154 -1.95 -5.76 8.69
CA ALA A 154 -1.30 -6.27 7.50
C ALA A 154 -2.34 -6.94 6.62
N ARG A 155 -2.12 -6.86 5.30
CA ARG A 155 -3.01 -7.46 4.32
C ARG A 155 -2.32 -8.60 3.61
N LEU A 156 -2.96 -9.76 3.62
CA LEU A 156 -2.54 -10.97 2.92
C LEU A 156 -3.59 -11.35 1.88
N VAL A 157 -3.16 -11.97 0.81
CA VAL A 157 -4.04 -12.48 -0.25
C VAL A 157 -3.66 -13.92 -0.56
N ASN A 158 -4.67 -14.76 -0.71
CA ASN A 158 -4.49 -16.07 -1.32
C ASN A 158 -4.64 -15.92 -2.83
N HIS A 159 -3.55 -16.10 -3.58
CA HIS A 159 -3.57 -15.90 -5.03
C HIS A 159 -4.43 -16.91 -5.80
N ARG A 160 -4.73 -18.08 -5.20
CA ARG A 160 -5.52 -19.15 -5.83
C ARG A 160 -7.00 -18.91 -5.69
N THR A 161 -7.43 -18.49 -4.50
CA THR A 161 -8.84 -18.20 -4.21
C THR A 161 -9.20 -16.73 -4.48
N HIS A 162 -8.19 -15.88 -4.69
CA HIS A 162 -8.31 -14.42 -4.79
C HIS A 162 -8.97 -13.78 -3.56
N HIS A 163 -8.92 -14.46 -2.41
CA HIS A 163 -9.45 -13.95 -1.15
C HIS A 163 -8.44 -13.04 -0.45
N GLY A 164 -8.92 -11.88 0.00
CA GLY A 164 -8.15 -10.90 0.75
C GLY A 164 -8.49 -10.93 2.24
N LEU A 165 -7.45 -11.04 3.07
CA LEU A 165 -7.55 -11.04 4.52
C LEU A 165 -6.74 -9.88 5.08
N THR A 166 -7.38 -9.04 5.90
CA THR A 166 -6.72 -7.99 6.65
C THR A 166 -6.64 -8.39 8.11
N LEU A 167 -5.41 -8.57 8.61
CA LEU A 167 -5.12 -8.85 9.99
C LEU A 167 -4.88 -7.57 10.76
N LYS A 168 -5.33 -7.53 12.01
CA LYS A 168 -5.07 -6.44 12.97
C LYS A 168 -4.57 -7.00 14.29
N ALA A 169 -3.68 -6.28 14.96
CA ALA A 169 -3.24 -6.56 16.32
C ALA A 169 -3.19 -5.27 17.14
N ASP A 170 -3.64 -5.36 18.38
CA ASP A 170 -3.63 -4.27 19.35
C ASP A 170 -2.25 -4.11 19.97
N VAL A 171 -1.52 -3.04 19.64
CA VAL A 171 -0.21 -2.79 20.23
C VAL A 171 -0.37 -2.05 21.56
N PRO A 172 0.11 -2.62 22.68
CA PRO A 172 0.09 -1.95 23.97
C PRO A 172 0.97 -0.68 23.98
N ASP A 173 0.46 0.40 24.56
CA ASP A 173 1.15 1.71 24.61
C ASP A 173 2.42 1.69 25.49
N ASP A 174 2.53 0.73 26.42
CA ASP A 174 3.67 0.54 27.33
C ASP A 174 4.83 -0.20 26.67
N ALA A 175 4.55 -1.28 25.94
CA ALA A 175 5.56 -2.11 25.29
C ALA A 175 5.94 -1.60 23.89
N MET A 176 4.97 -1.05 23.13
CA MET A 176 5.12 -0.61 21.73
C MET A 176 5.97 -1.56 20.87
N THR A 177 5.81 -2.87 21.08
CA THR A 177 6.61 -3.92 20.44
C THR A 177 5.70 -5.04 19.95
N ILE A 178 6.00 -5.57 18.77
CA ILE A 178 5.31 -6.71 18.15
C ILE A 178 6.34 -7.61 17.44
N ASP A 179 6.03 -8.88 17.22
CA ASP A 179 6.94 -9.78 16.51
C ASP A 179 7.05 -9.44 15.01
N SER A 180 8.26 -9.59 14.47
CA SER A 180 8.54 -9.37 13.05
C SER A 180 7.99 -10.51 12.18
N TRP A 181 7.44 -10.15 11.03
CA TRP A 181 7.04 -11.06 9.96
C TRP A 181 8.14 -11.26 8.91
N VAL A 182 9.30 -10.62 9.01
CA VAL A 182 10.38 -10.75 8.01
C VAL A 182 10.80 -12.20 7.77
N GLY A 183 10.78 -13.04 8.82
CA GLY A 183 11.06 -14.47 8.70
C GLY A 183 10.00 -15.26 7.91
N VAL A 184 8.78 -14.73 7.80
CA VAL A 184 7.63 -15.34 7.10
C VAL A 184 7.49 -14.78 5.68
N PHE A 185 7.57 -13.45 5.56
CA PHE A 185 7.43 -12.70 4.32
C PHE A 185 8.61 -11.75 4.15
N ALA A 186 9.46 -12.00 3.15
CA ALA A 186 10.61 -11.13 2.86
C ALA A 186 10.20 -9.66 2.58
N GLY A 187 9.00 -9.44 2.02
CA GLY A 187 8.45 -8.12 1.76
C GLY A 187 8.15 -7.30 3.02
N ALA A 188 8.00 -7.94 4.18
CA ALA A 188 7.68 -7.25 5.43
C ALA A 188 8.83 -6.33 5.91
N ASN A 189 10.07 -6.57 5.49
CA ASN A 189 11.24 -5.81 5.93
C ASN A 189 11.08 -4.30 5.67
N TRP A 190 10.63 -3.92 4.48
CA TRP A 190 10.44 -2.52 4.16
C TRP A 190 9.33 -1.88 5.00
N HIS A 191 8.18 -2.57 5.09
CA HIS A 191 7.00 -2.08 5.78
C HIS A 191 7.18 -1.98 7.30
N GLU A 192 7.89 -2.92 7.90
CA GLU A 192 8.21 -2.89 9.33
C GLU A 192 9.16 -1.74 9.66
N ARG A 193 10.16 -1.48 8.81
CA ARG A 193 11.06 -0.32 8.97
C ARG A 193 10.32 1.00 8.85
N GLU A 194 9.45 1.13 7.84
CA GLU A 194 8.59 2.30 7.66
C GLU A 194 7.66 2.50 8.87
N THR A 195 7.01 1.43 9.34
CA THR A 195 6.09 1.50 10.48
C THR A 195 6.82 1.85 11.78
N HIS A 196 8.00 1.27 12.00
CA HIS A 196 8.85 1.60 13.13
C HIS A 196 9.26 3.08 13.12
N GLU A 197 9.60 3.60 11.95
CA GLU A 197 10.02 4.99 11.81
C GLU A 197 8.85 5.99 11.96
N MET A 198 7.69 5.67 11.37
CA MET A 198 6.53 6.57 11.35
C MET A 198 5.71 6.56 12.65
N PHE A 199 5.63 5.42 13.33
CA PHE A 199 4.80 5.23 14.52
C PHE A 199 5.59 4.94 15.80
N GLY A 200 6.88 4.58 15.68
CA GLY A 200 7.72 4.23 16.83
C GLY A 200 7.51 2.81 17.37
N ILE A 201 6.90 1.92 16.58
CA ILE A 201 6.62 0.53 16.98
C ILE A 201 7.86 -0.34 16.70
N ASN A 202 8.32 -1.08 17.70
CA ASN A 202 9.47 -1.97 17.57
C ASN A 202 9.05 -3.36 17.05
N PHE A 203 9.88 -3.96 16.19
CA PHE A 203 9.64 -5.29 15.64
C PHE A 203 10.67 -6.29 16.16
N ALA A 204 10.24 -7.18 17.06
CA ALA A 204 11.11 -8.19 17.67
C ALA A 204 11.51 -9.24 16.62
N GLY A 205 12.81 -9.52 16.51
CA GLY A 205 13.34 -10.48 15.51
C GLY A 205 13.60 -9.90 14.12
N HIS A 206 13.40 -8.59 13.90
CA HIS A 206 13.73 -7.95 12.62
C HIS A 206 15.27 -7.87 12.42
N PRO A 207 15.83 -8.25 11.25
CA PRO A 207 17.27 -8.35 11.04
C PRO A 207 18.00 -6.99 11.00
N ASP A 208 17.35 -5.94 10.49
CA ASP A 208 17.95 -4.60 10.37
C ASP A 208 16.92 -3.47 10.54
N LEU A 209 16.54 -3.16 11.78
CA LEU A 209 15.52 -2.16 12.08
C LEU A 209 16.11 -0.74 12.17
N ARG A 210 16.62 -0.23 11.05
CA ARG A 210 17.13 1.14 10.91
C ARG A 210 16.17 2.04 10.14
N ASN A 211 16.17 3.33 10.49
CA ASN A 211 15.43 4.36 9.76
C ASN A 211 15.80 4.34 8.27
N MET A 212 14.82 4.62 7.43
CA MET A 212 14.90 4.53 5.98
C MET A 212 14.74 5.91 5.32
N TYR A 213 13.77 6.70 5.78
CA TYR A 213 13.46 8.00 5.15
C TYR A 213 13.98 9.19 5.95
N LEU A 214 13.86 9.13 7.28
CA LEU A 214 14.23 10.20 8.18
C LEU A 214 15.74 10.18 8.46
N PRO A 215 16.35 11.36 8.63
CA PRO A 215 17.73 11.48 9.06
C PRO A 215 18.01 10.67 10.33
N THR A 216 19.23 10.19 10.48
CA THR A 216 19.63 9.35 11.62
C THR A 216 19.49 10.07 12.96
N ASP A 217 19.59 11.39 12.95
CA ASP A 217 19.46 12.26 14.13
C ASP A 217 18.00 12.60 14.49
N PHE A 218 17.02 12.06 13.75
CA PHE A 218 15.61 12.32 14.01
C PHE A 218 15.14 11.63 15.30
N ASP A 219 14.56 12.41 16.20
CA ASP A 219 14.04 11.91 17.48
C ASP A 219 12.84 10.98 17.26
N ARG A 220 12.99 9.70 17.62
CA ARG A 220 11.91 8.69 17.56
C ARG A 220 10.71 9.05 18.46
N ARG A 221 10.90 9.88 19.49
CA ARG A 221 9.80 10.48 20.28
C ARG A 221 9.03 11.56 19.53
N ARG A 222 9.36 11.82 18.27
CA ARG A 222 8.64 12.69 17.34
C ARG A 222 8.27 11.96 16.05
N ALA A 223 8.07 10.63 16.13
CA ALA A 223 7.53 9.81 15.05
C ALA A 223 6.39 10.56 14.29
N PRO A 224 6.53 10.82 12.98
CA PRO A 224 5.66 11.77 12.27
C PRO A 224 4.18 11.38 12.22
N ALA A 225 3.87 10.09 12.11
CA ALA A 225 2.51 9.60 12.01
C ALA A 225 1.86 9.35 13.38
N ARG A 226 2.66 9.34 14.46
CA ARG A 226 2.15 9.32 15.82
C ARG A 226 1.68 10.72 16.20
N ARG A 227 0.42 10.84 16.57
CA ARG A 227 -0.11 12.10 17.04
C ARG A 227 0.41 12.40 18.45
N TRP A 228 0.92 13.59 18.67
CA TRP A 228 1.35 14.04 19.99
C TRP A 228 0.20 14.75 20.73
N ARG A 229 0.23 14.68 22.07
CA ARG A 229 -0.64 15.47 22.95
C ARG A 229 -0.12 16.90 23.04
#